data_AF-A0A7J9UX65-F1
#
_entry.id   AF-A0A7J9UX65-F1
#
_cell.length_a   1.000
_cell.length_b   1.000
_cell.length_c   1.000
_cell.angle_alpha   90.00
_cell.angle_beta   90.00
_cell.angle_gamma   90.00
#
_symmetry.space_group_name_H-M   'P 1'
#
loop_
_entity.id
_entity.type
_entity.pdbx_description
1 polymer ?
#
loop_
_entity_poly.entity_id
_entity_poly.type
_entity_poly.pdbx_seq_one_letter_code
_entity_poly.pdbx_strand_id
1 'polypeptide(L)'
;MRDGEIIEVRGGDGGPPYRVRWSDGREGIIYPGASAEVRAQHGAEAPSGVPADVQGRLVREWDIRVSIYAFGDDTTTAKVAVVAGEAGMSAAGESRRSSRDPAVPRIGDKVAVARALHHLADELLTGAAEDVEGSTGEHDVTISPR
;
A
#
# COMPACT_ATOMS: atom_id res chain seq x y z
N MET A 1 -10.31 -12.40 -22.71
CA MET A 1 -9.22 -11.98 -21.79
C MET A 1 -8.30 -13.18 -21.63
N ARG A 2 -6.98 -13.02 -21.68
CA ARG A 2 -6.03 -14.10 -21.39
C ARG A 2 -5.36 -13.77 -20.06
N ASP A 3 -5.76 -14.48 -19.04
CA ASP A 3 -5.17 -14.48 -17.70
C ASP A 3 -4.11 -15.59 -17.61
N GLY A 4 -3.04 -15.31 -16.88
CA GLY A 4 -1.94 -16.25 -16.70
C GLY A 4 -1.11 -15.88 -15.47
N GLU A 5 -0.51 -16.89 -14.87
CA GLU A 5 0.32 -16.75 -13.67
C GLU A 5 1.75 -16.37 -14.07
N ILE A 6 2.30 -15.31 -13.49
CA ILE A 6 3.71 -14.96 -13.65
C ILE A 6 4.53 -15.96 -12.82
N ILE A 7 5.22 -16.86 -13.51
CA ILE A 7 6.06 -17.90 -12.88
C ILE A 7 7.53 -17.48 -12.75
N GLU A 8 7.94 -16.40 -13.45
CA GLU A 8 9.30 -15.88 -13.41
C GLU A 8 9.33 -14.39 -13.82
N VAL A 9 10.06 -13.57 -13.07
CA VAL A 9 10.32 -12.16 -13.42
C VAL A 9 11.74 -12.03 -13.93
N ARG A 10 11.91 -11.54 -15.16
CA ARG A 10 13.21 -11.49 -15.84
C ARG A 10 13.76 -10.08 -16.07
N GLY A 11 12.95 -9.04 -15.88
CA GLY A 11 13.42 -7.66 -15.91
C GLY A 11 14.03 -7.22 -14.59
N GLY A 12 14.88 -6.19 -14.65
CA GLY A 12 15.40 -5.52 -13.46
C GLY A 12 14.28 -4.89 -12.63
N ASP A 13 14.50 -4.79 -11.31
CA ASP A 13 13.57 -4.18 -10.34
C ASP A 13 12.14 -4.75 -10.38
N GLY A 14 11.99 -6.02 -10.77
CA GLY A 14 10.68 -6.66 -10.88
C GLY A 14 9.91 -6.32 -12.16
N GLY A 15 10.54 -5.64 -13.12
CA GLY A 15 9.93 -5.25 -14.38
C GLY A 15 9.87 -6.36 -15.44
N PRO A 16 9.23 -6.10 -16.59
CA PRO A 16 9.19 -7.05 -17.69
C PRO A 16 10.57 -7.25 -18.35
N PRO A 17 10.79 -8.38 -19.05
CA PRO A 17 9.78 -9.38 -19.44
C PRO A 17 9.40 -10.36 -18.33
N TYR A 18 8.18 -10.89 -18.43
CA TYR A 18 7.65 -11.92 -17.51
C TYR A 18 7.52 -13.25 -18.24
N ARG A 19 7.83 -14.35 -17.55
CA ARG A 19 7.43 -15.69 -17.99
C ARG A 19 6.08 -16.01 -17.37
N VAL A 20 5.09 -16.25 -18.21
CA VAL A 20 3.70 -16.48 -17.81
C VAL A 20 3.31 -17.91 -18.17
N ARG A 21 2.67 -18.61 -17.22
CA ARG A 21 1.95 -19.86 -17.47
C ARG A 21 0.47 -19.55 -17.64
N TRP A 22 -0.06 -19.87 -18.81
CA TRP A 22 -1.48 -19.69 -19.13
C TRP A 22 -2.33 -20.80 -18.53
N SER A 23 -3.63 -20.57 -18.41
CA SER A 23 -4.59 -21.56 -17.92
C SER A 23 -4.67 -22.84 -18.76
N ASP A 24 -4.26 -22.78 -20.04
CA ASP A 24 -4.12 -23.95 -20.92
C ASP A 24 -2.80 -24.72 -20.74
N GLY A 25 -1.98 -24.33 -19.75
CA GLY A 25 -0.71 -24.96 -19.40
C GLY A 25 0.48 -24.52 -20.25
N ARG A 26 0.27 -23.71 -21.30
CA ARG A 26 1.39 -23.19 -22.10
C ARG A 26 2.16 -22.13 -21.33
N GLU A 27 3.46 -22.09 -21.56
CA GLU A 27 4.34 -21.06 -21.02
C GLU A 27 4.85 -20.14 -22.14
N GLY A 28 5.00 -18.86 -21.84
CA GLY A 28 5.52 -17.89 -22.80
C GLY A 28 6.11 -16.66 -22.13
N ILE A 29 6.94 -15.92 -22.87
CA ILE A 29 7.47 -14.63 -22.44
C ILE A 29 6.53 -13.52 -22.89
N ILE A 30 6.23 -12.59 -21.98
CA ILE A 30 5.35 -11.46 -22.23
C ILE A 30 6.06 -10.14 -21.92
N TYR A 31 5.90 -9.21 -22.86
CA TYR A 31 6.12 -7.78 -22.68
C TYR A 31 4.75 -7.12 -22.54
N PRO A 32 4.31 -6.79 -21.31
CA PRO A 32 3.01 -6.19 -21.07
C PRO A 32 2.89 -4.85 -21.82
N GLY A 33 1.76 -4.67 -22.51
CA GLY A 33 1.39 -3.37 -23.09
C GLY A 33 0.83 -2.41 -22.03
N ALA A 34 0.54 -1.17 -22.42
CA ALA A 34 0.09 -0.10 -21.53
C ALA A 34 -1.19 -0.41 -20.71
N SER A 35 -1.99 -1.39 -21.12
CA SER A 35 -3.23 -1.81 -20.44
C SER A 35 -3.10 -3.12 -19.63
N ALA A 36 -1.91 -3.71 -19.57
CA ALA A 36 -1.70 -4.92 -18.79
C ALA A 36 -1.66 -4.59 -17.29
N GLU A 37 -2.46 -5.30 -16.50
CA GLU A 37 -2.47 -5.19 -15.04
C GLU A 37 -1.81 -6.41 -14.43
N VAL A 38 -0.84 -6.20 -13.54
CA VAL A 38 -0.27 -7.26 -12.72
C VAL A 38 -1.01 -7.28 -11.38
N ARG A 39 -1.62 -8.42 -11.06
CA ARG A 39 -2.27 -8.64 -9.76
C ARG A 39 -1.38 -9.55 -8.93
N ALA A 40 -0.74 -8.98 -7.92
CA ALA A 40 -0.10 -9.78 -6.89
C ALA A 40 -1.20 -10.47 -6.07
N GLN A 41 -1.21 -11.79 -6.06
CA GLN A 41 -1.95 -12.55 -5.09
C GLN A 41 -1.09 -12.57 -3.84
N HIS A 42 -1.39 -11.72 -2.86
CA HIS A 42 -0.75 -11.88 -1.55
C HIS A 42 -1.27 -13.20 -0.99
N GLY A 43 -0.40 -14.22 -0.95
CA GLY A 43 -0.71 -15.40 -0.16
C GLY A 43 -1.02 -14.90 1.24
N ALA A 44 -2.12 -15.37 1.82
CA ALA A 44 -2.49 -15.12 3.21
C ALA A 44 -1.47 -15.81 4.13
N GLU A 45 -0.21 -15.43 4.06
CA GLU A 45 0.74 -15.70 5.11
C GLU A 45 0.45 -14.63 6.14
N ALA A 46 -0.44 -14.97 7.08
CA ALA A 46 -0.80 -14.08 8.18
C ALA A 46 0.50 -13.51 8.75
N PRO A 47 0.63 -12.17 8.90
CA PRO A 47 1.84 -11.59 9.43
C PRO A 47 2.13 -12.27 10.76
N SER A 48 3.26 -12.98 10.84
CA SER A 48 3.68 -13.74 12.02
C SER A 48 3.98 -12.85 13.24
N GLY A 49 3.62 -11.56 13.15
CA GLY A 49 3.87 -10.51 14.12
C GLY A 49 2.62 -10.00 14.83
N VAL A 50 1.44 -10.64 14.69
CA VAL A 50 0.38 -10.42 15.68
C VAL A 50 0.93 -10.91 17.02
N PRO A 51 1.12 -10.05 18.02
CA PRO A 51 1.74 -10.50 19.26
C PRO A 51 0.83 -11.58 19.87
N ALA A 52 1.44 -12.67 20.32
CA ALA A 52 0.75 -13.89 20.74
C ALA A 52 -0.20 -13.67 21.94
N ASP A 53 -0.17 -12.49 22.55
CA ASP A 53 -0.99 -12.07 23.67
C ASP A 53 -2.32 -11.43 23.28
N VAL A 54 -2.58 -11.18 21.98
CA VAL A 54 -3.91 -10.75 21.52
C VAL A 54 -4.89 -11.93 21.64
N GLN A 55 -5.47 -12.09 22.82
CA GLN A 55 -6.53 -13.07 23.12
C GLN A 55 -7.91 -12.66 22.58
N GLY A 56 -7.95 -11.62 21.74
CA GLY A 56 -9.18 -11.13 21.12
C GLY A 56 -9.57 -11.95 19.88
N ARG A 57 -10.87 -12.19 19.70
CA ARG A 57 -11.39 -12.71 18.44
C ARG A 57 -11.17 -11.65 17.36
N LEU A 58 -10.46 -12.00 16.27
CA LEU A 58 -10.38 -11.15 15.08
C LEU A 58 -11.80 -10.87 14.58
N VAL A 59 -12.23 -9.61 14.67
CA VAL A 59 -13.57 -9.19 14.21
C VAL A 59 -13.50 -8.69 12.77
N ARG A 60 -12.39 -8.06 12.38
CA ARG A 60 -12.18 -7.51 11.05
C ARG A 60 -10.69 -7.37 10.76
N GLU A 61 -10.33 -7.56 9.49
CA GLU A 61 -8.98 -7.36 8.94
C GLU A 61 -9.05 -6.30 7.85
N TRP A 62 -8.07 -5.40 7.83
CA TRP A 62 -7.98 -4.30 6.87
C TRP A 62 -6.69 -4.40 6.07
N ASP A 63 -6.83 -4.33 4.74
CA ASP A 63 -5.70 -4.35 3.82
C ASP A 63 -5.34 -2.93 3.39
N ILE A 64 -4.05 -2.60 3.51
CA ILE A 64 -3.50 -1.32 3.06
C ILE A 64 -2.59 -1.56 1.86
N ARG A 65 -2.84 -0.83 0.78
CA ARG A 65 -1.95 -0.79 -0.39
C ARG A 65 -1.09 0.46 -0.35
N VAL A 66 0.22 0.27 -0.47
CA VAL A 66 1.20 1.36 -0.57
C VAL A 66 1.80 1.33 -1.98
N SER A 67 1.74 2.47 -2.66
CA SER A 67 2.32 2.68 -3.99
C SER A 67 3.35 3.81 -3.90
N ILE A 68 4.58 3.55 -4.34
CA ILE A 68 5.68 4.52 -4.31
C ILE A 68 6.02 4.95 -5.74
N TYR A 69 6.17 6.26 -5.93
CA TYR A 69 6.50 6.90 -7.19
C TYR A 69 7.75 7.76 -6.99
N ALA A 70 8.73 7.64 -7.88
CA ALA A 70 9.93 8.47 -7.88
C ALA A 70 9.90 9.46 -9.05
N PHE A 71 10.29 10.71 -8.80
CA PHE A 71 10.39 11.76 -9.81
C PHE A 71 11.78 12.39 -9.77
N GLY A 72 12.60 12.01 -10.75
CA GLY A 72 14.03 12.36 -10.74
C GLY A 72 14.76 11.76 -9.53
N ASP A 73 15.90 12.35 -9.18
CA ASP A 73 16.78 11.81 -8.14
C ASP A 73 16.48 12.34 -6.72
N ASP A 74 15.57 13.33 -6.62
CA ASP A 74 15.38 14.10 -5.39
C ASP A 74 14.00 13.95 -4.75
N THR A 75 12.99 13.47 -5.47
CA THR A 75 11.61 13.44 -4.98
C THR A 75 11.00 12.05 -5.04
N THR A 76 10.45 11.62 -3.91
CA THR A 76 9.69 10.39 -3.77
C THR A 76 8.31 10.70 -3.22
N THR A 77 7.26 10.15 -3.82
CA THR A 77 5.89 10.26 -3.34
C THR A 77 5.34 8.87 -3.07
N ALA A 78 4.84 8.64 -1.86
CA ALA A 78 4.08 7.44 -1.52
C ALA A 78 2.59 7.79 -1.44
N LYS A 79 1.75 6.91 -1.97
CA LYS A 79 0.30 6.93 -1.80
C LYS A 79 -0.11 5.66 -1.07
N VAL A 80 -0.95 5.81 -0.07
CA VAL A 80 -1.51 4.73 0.74
C VAL A 80 -3.01 4.74 0.52
N ALA A 81 -3.61 3.57 0.28
CA ALA A 81 -5.06 3.43 0.18
C ALA A 81 -5.54 2.21 0.96
N VAL A 82 -6.66 2.35 1.68
CA VAL A 82 -7.35 1.22 2.32
C VAL A 82 -8.15 0.51 1.23
N VAL A 83 -7.84 -0.77 1.01
CA VAL A 83 -8.41 -1.56 -0.08
C VAL A 83 -9.53 -2.49 0.40
N ALA A 84 -9.50 -2.87 1.69
CA ALA A 84 -10.54 -3.67 2.34
C ALA A 84 -10.77 -3.15 3.77
N GLY A 85 -12.02 -3.01 4.19
CA GLY A 85 -12.41 -2.37 5.45
C GLY A 85 -13.21 -1.11 5.19
N GLU A 86 -12.56 0.05 5.38
CA GLU A 86 -13.13 1.36 5.11
C GLU A 86 -12.85 1.79 3.66
N ALA A 87 -13.78 1.44 2.77
CA ALA A 87 -13.58 1.64 1.34
C ALA A 87 -13.52 3.15 1.00
N GLY A 88 -12.48 3.56 0.28
CA GLY A 88 -12.36 4.90 -0.29
C GLY A 88 -11.35 5.82 0.41
N MET A 89 -10.74 5.38 1.51
CA MET A 89 -9.69 6.16 2.17
C MET A 89 -8.35 6.05 1.47
N SER A 90 -7.70 7.19 1.27
CA SER A 90 -6.35 7.24 0.75
C SER A 90 -5.62 8.51 1.16
N ALA A 91 -4.36 8.35 1.52
CA ALA A 91 -3.48 9.44 1.90
C ALA A 91 -2.18 9.42 1.07
N ALA A 92 -1.48 10.55 1.02
CA ALA A 92 -0.21 10.68 0.32
C ALA A 92 0.86 11.35 1.19
N GLY A 93 2.11 10.97 0.98
CA GLY A 93 3.28 11.53 1.64
C GLY A 93 4.42 11.72 0.65
N GLU A 94 5.16 12.81 0.80
CA GLU A 94 6.29 13.13 -0.07
C GLU A 94 7.59 13.17 0.74
N SER A 95 8.69 12.75 0.14
CA SER A 95 10.05 12.97 0.61
C SER A 95 10.84 13.74 -0.44
N ARG A 96 11.63 14.71 0.02
CA ARG A 96 12.58 15.46 -0.81
C ARG A 96 13.97 15.36 -0.23
N ARG A 97 14.95 14.99 -1.06
CA ARG A 97 16.36 14.96 -0.73
C ARG A 97 16.96 16.37 -0.85
N SER A 98 17.85 16.74 0.06
CA SER A 98 18.66 17.96 -0.12
C SER A 98 19.75 17.71 -1.16
N SER A 99 20.11 18.72 -1.96
CA SER A 99 21.17 18.61 -2.97
C SER A 99 22.56 18.27 -2.40
N ARG A 100 22.76 18.43 -1.08
CA ARG A 100 24.00 18.08 -0.37
C ARG A 100 24.01 16.64 0.16
N ASP A 101 22.87 15.96 0.18
CA ASP A 101 22.76 14.62 0.74
C ASP A 101 23.06 13.56 -0.33
N PRO A 102 23.62 12.40 0.04
CA PRO A 102 23.80 11.29 -0.89
C PRO A 102 22.47 10.80 -1.50
N ALA A 103 22.47 10.45 -2.80
CA ALA A 103 21.31 9.91 -3.50
C ALA A 103 21.02 8.47 -3.05
N VAL A 104 20.21 8.31 -2.00
CA VAL A 104 19.82 7.00 -1.47
C VAL A 104 18.30 6.85 -1.55
N PRO A 105 17.75 6.29 -2.65
CA PRO A 105 16.31 6.21 -2.90
C PRO A 105 15.51 5.58 -1.75
N ARG A 106 16.02 4.50 -1.16
CA ARG A 106 15.35 3.78 -0.07
C ARG A 106 15.08 4.64 1.18
N ILE A 107 15.82 5.74 1.37
CA ILE A 107 15.55 6.67 2.47
C ILE A 107 14.30 7.50 2.15
N GLY A 108 14.22 8.02 0.92
CA GLY A 108 13.06 8.76 0.43
C GLY A 108 11.77 7.94 0.47
N ASP A 109 11.85 6.66 0.08
CA ASP A 109 10.74 5.71 0.16
C ASP A 109 10.17 5.62 1.58
N LYS A 110 11.04 5.35 2.57
CA LYS A 110 10.62 5.20 3.96
C LYS A 110 9.99 6.47 4.51
N VAL A 111 10.58 7.63 4.21
CA VAL A 111 10.06 8.93 4.68
C VAL A 111 8.71 9.24 4.03
N ALA A 112 8.59 9.04 2.71
CA ALA A 112 7.35 9.27 1.99
C ALA A 112 6.23 8.34 2.50
N VAL A 113 6.53 7.05 2.71
CA VAL A 113 5.58 6.07 3.26
C VAL A 113 5.17 6.43 4.69
N ALA A 114 6.12 6.77 5.56
CA ALA A 114 5.80 7.15 6.94
C ALA A 114 4.88 8.37 7.00
N ARG A 115 5.13 9.37 6.15
CA ARG A 115 4.26 10.56 6.04
C ARG A 115 2.87 10.21 5.52
N ALA A 116 2.78 9.35 4.51
CA ALA A 116 1.49 8.91 3.98
C ALA A 116 0.69 8.12 5.02
N LEU A 117 1.33 7.25 5.80
CA LEU A 117 0.69 6.51 6.89
C LEU A 117 0.26 7.41 8.04
N HIS A 118 1.03 8.46 8.35
CA HIS A 118 0.64 9.44 9.37
C HIS A 118 -0.62 10.20 8.94
N HIS A 119 -0.67 10.69 7.71
CA HIS A 119 -1.87 11.32 7.17
C HIS A 119 -3.07 10.36 7.15
N LEU A 120 -2.87 9.08 6.83
CA LEU A 120 -3.95 8.09 6.92
C LEU A 120 -4.43 7.92 8.36
N ALA A 121 -3.53 7.91 9.35
CA ALA A 121 -3.91 7.84 10.76
C ALA A 121 -4.76 9.04 11.19
N ASP A 122 -4.42 10.25 10.74
CA ASP A 122 -5.20 11.45 11.03
C ASP A 122 -6.61 11.39 10.40
N GLU A 123 -6.72 10.90 9.15
CA GLU A 123 -8.01 10.70 8.48
C GLU A 123 -8.88 9.68 9.23
N LEU A 124 -8.29 8.58 9.71
CA LEU A 124 -9.01 7.57 10.51
C LEU A 124 -9.51 8.12 11.83
N LEU A 125 -8.70 8.92 12.54
CA LEU A 125 -9.12 9.54 13.80
C LEU A 125 -10.21 10.57 13.58
N THR A 126 -10.16 11.31 12.46
CA THR A 126 -11.20 12.26 12.07
C THR A 126 -12.52 11.53 11.79
N GLY A 127 -12.51 10.48 10.95
CA GLY A 127 -13.71 9.70 10.66
C GLY A 127 -14.30 9.03 11.91
N ALA A 128 -13.44 8.54 12.82
CA ALA A 128 -13.90 8.00 14.09
C ALA A 128 -14.55 9.04 15.01
N ALA A 129 -14.07 10.29 14.99
CA ALA A 129 -14.72 11.38 15.73
C ALA A 129 -16.12 11.68 15.16
N GLU A 130 -16.23 11.76 13.83
CA GLU A 130 -17.51 11.96 13.13
C GLU A 130 -18.52 10.83 13.44
N ASP A 131 -18.07 9.58 13.46
CA ASP A 131 -18.90 8.43 13.85
C ASP A 131 -19.41 8.52 15.29
N VAL A 132 -18.55 8.97 16.22
CA VAL A 132 -18.93 9.17 17.62
C VAL A 132 -19.98 10.26 17.72
N GLU A 133 -19.76 11.44 17.13
CA GLU A 133 -20.71 12.56 17.12
C GLU A 133 -22.07 12.14 16.57
N GLY A 134 -22.08 11.41 15.44
CA GLY A 134 -23.29 10.88 14.83
C GLY A 134 -24.06 9.89 15.70
N SER A 135 -23.36 9.13 16.55
CA SER A 135 -23.97 8.11 17.41
C SER A 135 -24.41 8.62 18.79
N THR A 136 -23.69 9.59 19.37
CA THR A 136 -23.94 10.09 20.74
C THR A 136 -24.75 11.39 20.75
N GLY A 137 -24.73 12.15 19.65
CA GLY A 137 -25.30 13.50 19.58
C GLY A 137 -24.42 14.57 20.22
N GLU A 138 -23.19 14.24 20.62
CA GLU A 138 -22.18 15.24 21.01
C GLU A 138 -21.60 15.95 19.78
N HIS A 139 -20.98 17.11 19.99
CA HIS A 139 -20.34 17.94 18.97
C HIS A 139 -18.95 18.36 19.43
N ASP A 140 -18.03 18.55 18.49
CA ASP A 140 -16.63 18.95 18.73
C ASP A 140 -15.80 17.86 19.43
N VAL A 141 -16.06 16.60 19.09
CA VAL A 141 -15.31 15.45 19.62
C VAL A 141 -13.94 15.41 18.94
N THR A 142 -12.87 15.46 19.72
CA THR A 142 -11.50 15.25 19.23
C THR A 142 -10.92 13.95 19.75
N ILE A 143 -10.50 13.06 18.85
CA ILE A 143 -9.78 11.83 19.19
C ILE A 143 -8.30 12.03 18.87
N SER A 144 -7.43 11.77 19.86
CA SER A 144 -5.97 11.87 19.69
C SER A 144 -5.30 10.50 19.75
N PRO A 145 -4.18 10.30 19.04
CA PRO A 145 -3.33 9.12 19.25
C PRO A 145 -2.87 9.06 20.72
N ARG A 146 -2.75 7.84 21.27
CA ARG A 146 -2.16 7.62 22.60
C ARG A 146 -0.65 7.46 22.55
#